data_AF-A0A7S0MHT2-F1
#
_entry.id   AF-A0A7S0MHT2-F1
#
_cell.length_a   1.000
_cell.length_b   1.000
_cell.length_c   1.000
_cell.angle_alpha   90.00
_cell.angle_beta   90.00
_cell.angle_gamma   90.00
#
_symmetry.space_group_name_H-M   'P 1'
#
loop_
_entity.id
_entity.type
_entity.pdbx_description
1 polymer ?
#
loop_
_entity_poly.entity_id
_entity_poly.type
_entity_poly.pdbx_seq_one_letter_code
_entity_poly.pdbx_strand_id
1 'polypeptide(L)'
;VDVGASISIISQYPGEQEFLMPPLSCLEVVGEQRVDRTPDGEVVVVPLRVNVNLKAATVEDLIGRRKRLHTAMVKNLREELQYELQGNLDALKAMVDGRKRCGLELLRGDAAQVVIDSDTVLFSGGECTVGAEFLAAAGGVGCVRGYY
;
A
#
# COMPACT_ATOMS: atom_id res chain seq x y z
N VAL A 1 -4.33 31.72 -9.13
CA VAL A 1 -3.29 32.77 -9.04
C VAL A 1 -2.24 32.38 -10.04
N ASP A 2 -1.93 33.28 -10.97
CA ASP A 2 -1.25 32.96 -12.22
C ASP A 2 0.23 32.62 -11.94
N VAL A 3 0.69 31.45 -12.38
CA VAL A 3 1.97 30.82 -11.96
C VAL A 3 3.12 31.18 -12.92
N GLY A 4 3.11 32.39 -13.46
CA GLY A 4 4.19 32.88 -14.31
C GLY A 4 5.48 33.07 -13.51
N ALA A 5 6.63 32.84 -14.14
CA ALA A 5 7.94 33.11 -13.54
C ALA A 5 8.65 34.25 -14.28
N SER A 6 9.12 35.25 -13.54
CA SER A 6 9.97 36.31 -14.12
C SER A 6 11.34 35.75 -14.47
N ILE A 7 11.85 36.13 -15.64
CA ILE A 7 13.18 35.72 -16.12
C ILE A 7 14.17 36.89 -16.24
N SER A 8 13.90 38.03 -15.60
CA SER A 8 14.74 39.23 -15.70
C SER A 8 16.22 39.02 -15.39
N ILE A 9 16.57 38.02 -14.56
CA ILE A 9 17.96 37.70 -14.20
C ILE A 9 18.74 37.06 -15.36
N ILE A 10 18.05 36.31 -16.22
CA ILE A 10 18.64 35.51 -17.30
C ILE A 10 18.18 35.96 -18.69
N SER A 11 17.40 37.05 -18.75
CA SER A 11 16.87 37.58 -20.00
C SER A 11 18.00 38.13 -20.88
N GLN A 12 17.86 37.92 -22.18
CA GLN A 12 18.73 38.54 -23.19
C GLN A 12 18.45 40.04 -23.35
N TYR A 13 17.26 40.50 -22.96
CA TYR A 13 16.78 41.88 -23.10
C TYR A 13 16.52 42.49 -21.72
N PRO A 14 17.57 42.97 -21.01
CA PRO A 14 17.45 43.45 -19.64
C PRO A 14 16.58 44.72 -19.47
N GLY A 15 16.23 45.40 -20.57
CA GLY A 15 15.29 46.52 -20.57
C GLY A 15 13.82 46.10 -20.64
N GLU A 16 13.55 44.83 -20.90
CA GLU A 16 12.20 44.29 -21.08
C GLU A 16 11.76 43.49 -19.85
N GLN A 17 10.47 43.62 -19.51
CA GLN A 17 9.89 42.86 -18.41
C GLN A 17 9.30 41.56 -18.95
N GLU A 18 10.05 40.48 -18.80
CA GLU A 18 9.69 39.16 -19.34
C GLU A 18 9.18 38.21 -18.25
N PHE A 19 8.07 37.52 -18.56
CA PHE A 19 7.48 36.45 -17.75
C PHE A 19 7.25 35.21 -18.59
N LEU A 20 7.76 34.06 -18.13
CA LEU A 20 7.49 32.76 -18.74
C LEU A 20 6.26 32.10 -18.13
N MET A 21 5.37 31.66 -18.99
CA MET A 21 4.24 30.82 -18.65
C MET A 21 4.59 29.35 -18.96
N PRO A 22 4.12 28.38 -18.15
CA PRO A 22 4.39 26.97 -18.40
C PRO A 22 3.75 26.51 -19.72
N PRO A 23 4.29 25.44 -20.35
CA PRO A 23 3.69 24.86 -21.55
C PRO A 23 2.25 24.41 -21.27
N LEU A 24 1.40 24.46 -22.30
CA LEU A 24 -0.04 24.17 -22.21
C LEU A 24 -0.82 25.15 -21.31
N SER A 25 -0.30 26.36 -21.12
CA SER A 25 -1.11 27.48 -20.60
C SER A 25 -2.14 27.88 -21.65
N CYS A 26 -3.41 27.98 -21.27
CA CYS A 26 -4.47 28.49 -22.13
C CYS A 26 -4.69 29.98 -21.85
N LEU A 27 -5.14 30.73 -22.86
CA LEU A 27 -5.57 32.11 -22.71
C LEU A 27 -7.09 32.16 -22.89
N GLU A 28 -7.78 32.76 -21.94
CA GLU A 28 -9.22 32.94 -21.96
C GLU A 28 -9.55 34.42 -22.11
N VAL A 29 -10.51 34.73 -22.99
CA VAL A 29 -11.02 36.09 -23.15
C VAL A 29 -11.97 36.38 -21.99
N VAL A 30 -11.63 37.36 -21.16
CA VAL A 30 -12.37 37.67 -19.92
C VAL A 30 -13.20 38.96 -20.01
N GLY A 31 -13.21 39.61 -21.17
CA GLY A 31 -13.97 40.84 -21.37
C GLY A 31 -14.14 41.21 -22.85
N GLU A 32 -14.77 42.34 -23.08
CA GLU A 32 -15.03 42.85 -24.43
C GLU A 32 -13.73 43.34 -25.09
N GLN A 33 -13.56 42.98 -26.35
CA GLN A 33 -12.51 43.53 -27.20
C GLN A 33 -12.79 45.00 -27.46
N ARG A 34 -11.75 45.83 -27.41
CA ARG A 34 -11.82 47.25 -27.75
C ARG A 34 -10.76 47.64 -28.78
N VAL A 35 -10.98 48.77 -29.43
CA VAL A 35 -10.00 49.39 -30.31
C VAL A 35 -9.50 50.65 -29.63
N ASP A 36 -8.22 50.67 -29.29
CA ASP A 36 -7.55 51.80 -28.69
C ASP A 36 -6.79 52.57 -29.80
N ARG A 37 -6.90 53.90 -29.79
CA ARG A 37 -6.19 54.76 -30.75
C ARG A 37 -4.87 55.21 -30.14
N THR A 38 -3.77 54.79 -30.75
CA THR A 38 -2.41 55.18 -30.40
C THR A 38 -1.83 56.14 -31.45
N PRO A 39 -0.77 56.90 -31.12
CA PRO A 39 -0.08 57.77 -32.08
C PRO A 39 0.35 57.05 -33.37
N ASP A 40 0.63 55.75 -33.27
CA ASP A 40 1.09 54.90 -34.37
C ASP A 40 -0.06 54.20 -35.15
N GLY A 41 -1.32 54.41 -34.75
CA GLY A 41 -2.49 53.83 -35.40
C GLY A 41 -3.51 53.21 -34.44
N GLU A 42 -4.52 52.55 -35.01
CA GLU A 42 -5.56 51.84 -34.26
C GLU A 42 -5.04 50.45 -33.84
N VAL A 43 -5.15 50.12 -32.55
CA VAL A 43 -4.72 48.85 -31.96
C VAL A 43 -5.91 48.13 -31.34
N VAL A 44 -6.03 46.85 -31.65
CA VAL A 44 -7.05 45.99 -31.05
C VAL A 44 -6.54 45.45 -29.73
N VAL A 45 -7.28 45.72 -28.64
CA VAL A 45 -6.98 45.24 -27.30
C VAL A 45 -8.02 44.18 -26.91
N VAL A 46 -7.53 42.97 -26.67
CA VAL A 46 -8.34 41.84 -26.18
C VAL A 46 -7.93 41.56 -24.72
N PRO A 47 -8.84 41.72 -23.74
CA PRO A 47 -8.55 41.40 -22.36
C PRO A 47 -8.48 39.88 -22.18
N LEU A 48 -7.29 39.38 -21.88
CA LEU A 48 -7.00 37.96 -21.69
C LEU A 48 -6.66 37.67 -20.24
N ARG A 49 -7.05 36.49 -19.78
CA ARG A 49 -6.59 35.88 -18.53
C ARG A 49 -5.89 34.57 -18.85
N VAL A 50 -4.75 34.34 -18.21
CA VAL A 50 -4.05 33.07 -18.34
C VAL A 50 -4.80 32.03 -17.52
N ASN A 51 -5.40 31.04 -18.20
CA ASN A 51 -5.94 29.85 -17.58
C ASN A 51 -4.88 28.75 -17.69
N VAL A 52 -4.05 28.63 -16.65
CA VAL A 52 -3.10 27.53 -16.55
C VAL A 52 -3.89 26.29 -16.12
N ASN A 53 -3.68 25.14 -16.76
CA ASN A 53 -4.14 23.86 -16.22
C ASN A 53 -3.39 23.59 -14.90
N LEU A 54 -3.89 24.15 -13.80
CA LEU A 54 -3.30 24.17 -12.45
C LEU A 54 -3.26 22.78 -11.78
N LYS A 55 -3.41 21.69 -12.55
CA LYS A 55 -3.15 20.33 -12.04
C LYS A 55 -1.67 20.08 -11.73
N ALA A 56 -0.78 21.00 -12.10
CA ALA A 56 0.61 21.00 -11.67
C ALA A 56 0.68 21.28 -10.16
N ALA A 57 0.99 20.24 -9.38
CA ALA A 57 1.21 20.34 -7.95
C ALA A 57 2.44 21.23 -7.67
N THR A 58 2.37 22.04 -6.61
CA THR A 58 3.54 22.80 -6.13
C THR A 58 4.65 21.86 -5.65
N VAL A 59 5.88 22.36 -5.49
CA VAL A 59 7.00 21.56 -4.97
C VAL A 59 6.67 21.02 -3.57
N GLU A 60 6.02 21.83 -2.75
CA GLU A 60 5.55 21.51 -1.41
C GLU A 60 4.48 20.41 -1.46
N ASP A 61 3.53 20.51 -2.40
CA ASP A 61 2.51 19.48 -2.62
C ASP A 61 3.13 18.15 -3.05
N LEU A 62 4.15 18.19 -3.91
CA LEU A 62 4.87 17.00 -4.38
C LEU A 62 5.65 16.34 -3.25
N ILE A 63 6.35 17.11 -2.42
CA ILE A 63 7.06 16.60 -1.23
C ILE A 63 6.05 16.00 -0.25
N GLY A 64 4.95 16.69 0.03
CA GLY A 64 3.87 16.21 0.90
C GLY A 64 3.22 14.94 0.37
N ARG A 65 3.00 14.83 -0.95
CA ARG A 65 2.49 13.62 -1.61
C ARG A 65 3.47 12.46 -1.49
N ARG A 66 4.77 12.70 -1.77
CA ARG A 66 5.83 11.69 -1.65
C ARG A 66 5.89 11.15 -0.22
N LYS A 67 5.91 12.02 0.79
CA LYS A 67 5.92 11.63 2.21
C LYS A 67 4.70 10.80 2.57
N ARG A 68 3.50 11.22 2.15
CA ARG A 68 2.25 10.48 2.39
C ARG A 68 2.28 9.08 1.80
N LEU A 69 2.72 8.93 0.55
CA LEU A 69 2.80 7.63 -0.11
C LEU A 69 3.76 6.67 0.61
N HIS A 70 4.97 7.13 0.93
CA HIS A 70 5.94 6.28 1.64
C HIS A 70 5.47 5.94 3.06
N THR A 71 4.89 6.89 3.79
CA THR A 71 4.41 6.63 5.16
C THR A 71 3.24 5.65 5.15
N ALA A 72 2.32 5.78 4.18
CA ALA A 72 1.22 4.84 4.01
C ALA A 72 1.72 3.42 3.65
N MET A 73 2.69 3.32 2.73
CA MET A 73 3.29 2.04 2.36
C MET A 73 3.91 1.33 3.57
N VAL A 74 4.75 2.04 4.35
CA VAL A 74 5.40 1.46 5.54
C VAL A 74 4.36 1.06 6.59
N LYS A 75 3.32 1.87 6.78
CA LYS A 75 2.24 1.54 7.72
C LYS A 75 1.51 0.27 7.31
N ASN A 76 1.12 0.14 6.03
CA ASN A 76 0.43 -1.03 5.52
C ASN A 76 1.30 -2.29 5.66
N LEU A 77 2.58 -2.21 5.28
CA LEU A 77 3.49 -3.35 5.39
C LEU A 77 3.67 -3.81 6.85
N ARG A 78 3.75 -2.86 7.79
CA ARG A 78 3.83 -3.17 9.22
C ARG A 78 2.58 -3.91 9.70
N GLU A 79 1.40 -3.45 9.29
CA GLU A 79 0.12 -4.05 9.69
C GLU A 79 -0.03 -5.47 9.14
N GLU A 80 0.40 -5.71 7.90
CA GLU A 80 0.43 -7.02 7.27
C GLU A 80 1.36 -7.98 8.04
N LEU A 81 2.60 -7.57 8.32
CA LEU A 81 3.56 -8.38 9.09
C LEU A 81 3.05 -8.68 10.50
N GLN A 82 2.43 -7.71 11.17
CA GLN A 82 1.85 -7.92 12.50
C GLN A 82 0.75 -8.97 12.48
N TYR A 83 -0.09 -8.95 11.45
CA TYR A 83 -1.16 -9.94 11.29
C TYR A 83 -0.60 -11.36 11.09
N GLU A 84 0.41 -11.51 10.22
CA GLU A 84 1.07 -12.80 9.97
C GLU A 84 1.78 -13.35 11.21
N LEU A 85 2.56 -12.51 11.89
CA LEU A 85 3.28 -12.89 13.12
C LEU A 85 2.31 -13.33 14.21
N GLN A 86 1.19 -12.61 14.38
CA GLN A 86 0.19 -12.96 15.38
C GLN A 86 -0.45 -14.31 15.06
N GLY A 87 -0.81 -14.55 13.78
CA GLY A 87 -1.35 -15.84 13.33
C GLY A 87 -0.41 -17.01 13.60
N ASN A 88 0.88 -16.85 13.27
CA ASN A 88 1.90 -17.87 13.52
C ASN A 88 2.11 -18.13 15.01
N LEU A 89 2.07 -17.09 15.83
CA LEU A 89 2.30 -17.18 17.27
C LEU A 89 1.13 -17.87 17.97
N ASP A 90 -0.10 -17.62 17.53
CA ASP A 90 -1.30 -18.29 18.05
C ASP A 90 -1.37 -19.75 17.58
N ALA A 91 -0.95 -20.05 16.34
CA ALA A 91 -0.77 -21.43 15.89
C ALA A 91 0.28 -22.18 16.73
N LEU A 92 1.41 -21.55 17.03
CA LEU A 92 2.47 -22.15 17.86
C LEU A 92 1.99 -22.40 19.29
N LYS A 93 1.26 -21.46 19.90
CA LYS A 93 0.63 -21.67 21.22
C LYS A 93 -0.30 -22.88 21.21
N ALA A 94 -1.17 -22.98 20.20
CA ALA A 94 -2.09 -24.10 20.06
C ALA A 94 -1.35 -25.44 19.95
N MET A 95 -0.23 -25.49 19.23
CA MET A 95 0.62 -26.69 19.14
C MET A 95 1.27 -27.05 20.49
N VAL A 96 1.80 -26.06 21.22
CA VAL A 96 2.42 -26.27 22.54
C VAL A 96 1.39 -26.76 23.57
N ASP A 97 0.21 -26.15 23.59
CA ASP A 97 -0.87 -26.55 24.50
C ASP A 97 -1.44 -27.93 24.13
N GLY A 98 -1.52 -28.25 22.83
CA GLY A 98 -1.78 -29.60 22.34
C GLY A 98 -0.75 -30.62 22.87
N ARG A 99 0.55 -30.33 22.75
CA ARG A 99 1.63 -31.20 23.24
C ARG A 99 1.57 -31.41 24.76
N LYS A 100 1.27 -30.35 25.53
CA LYS A 100 1.09 -30.47 26.99
C LYS A 100 -0.09 -31.35 27.37
N ARG A 101 -1.21 -31.26 26.65
CA ARG A 101 -2.38 -32.13 26.87
C ARG A 101 -2.05 -33.59 26.61
N CYS A 102 -1.43 -33.92 25.47
CA CYS A 102 -0.99 -35.28 25.19
C CYS A 102 0.00 -35.81 26.24
N GLY A 103 0.95 -34.97 26.68
CA GLY A 103 1.89 -35.33 27.75
C GLY A 103 1.23 -35.56 29.12
N LEU A 104 0.18 -34.80 29.45
CA LEU A 104 -0.56 -34.95 30.70
C LEU A 104 -1.45 -36.20 30.70
N GLU A 105 -2.02 -36.56 29.55
CA GLU A 105 -2.79 -37.79 29.36
C GLU A 105 -1.90 -39.04 29.45
N LEU A 106 -0.69 -39.00 28.88
CA LEU A 106 0.33 -40.03 29.03
C LEU A 106 0.74 -40.28 30.49
N LEU A 107 0.80 -39.22 31.32
CA LEU A 107 1.15 -39.33 32.74
C LEU A 107 -0.02 -39.78 33.63
N ARG A 108 -1.27 -39.65 33.18
CA ARG A 108 -2.47 -40.05 33.93
C ARG A 108 -2.80 -41.53 33.83
N GLY A 109 -2.09 -42.30 32.99
CA GLY A 109 -2.07 -43.75 33.06
C GLY A 109 -3.10 -44.51 32.22
N ASP A 110 -3.78 -43.85 31.26
CA ASP A 110 -4.80 -44.50 30.41
C ASP A 110 -4.38 -44.70 28.94
N ALA A 111 -3.08 -44.57 28.60
CA ALA A 111 -2.63 -44.74 27.21
C ALA A 111 -1.84 -46.04 27.02
N ALA A 112 -2.35 -46.90 26.15
CA ALA A 112 -1.56 -47.88 25.43
C ALA A 112 -0.37 -47.20 24.75
N GLN A 113 0.76 -47.92 24.65
CA GLN A 113 2.06 -47.40 24.20
C GLN A 113 1.94 -46.50 22.96
N VAL A 114 2.25 -45.20 23.14
CA VAL A 114 2.44 -44.26 22.04
C VAL A 114 3.91 -44.29 21.67
N VAL A 115 4.22 -44.93 20.54
CA VAL A 115 5.56 -44.86 19.93
C VAL A 115 5.59 -43.63 19.06
N ILE A 116 6.40 -42.64 19.45
CA ILE A 116 6.64 -41.43 18.67
C ILE A 116 7.93 -41.68 17.88
N ASP A 117 7.80 -41.90 16.57
CA ASP A 117 8.93 -41.77 15.65
C ASP A 117 8.78 -40.49 14.84
N SER A 118 9.89 -40.04 14.27
CA SER A 118 10.19 -38.67 13.82
C SER A 118 9.08 -37.98 13.00
N ASP A 119 8.22 -38.73 12.32
CA ASP A 119 7.13 -38.22 11.49
C ASP A 119 5.78 -38.98 11.62
N THR A 120 5.57 -39.84 12.62
CA THR A 120 4.29 -40.59 12.75
C THR A 120 3.95 -40.93 14.21
N VAL A 121 2.69 -40.70 14.59
CA VAL A 121 2.12 -41.13 15.87
C VAL A 121 1.21 -42.34 15.61
N LEU A 122 1.62 -43.52 16.05
CA LEU A 122 0.80 -44.73 16.00
C LEU A 122 0.16 -44.96 17.37
N PHE A 123 -1.17 -45.10 17.39
CA PHE A 123 -1.92 -45.49 18.59
C PHE A 123 -2.31 -46.96 18.46
N SER A 124 -1.76 -47.83 19.32
CA SER A 124 -2.21 -49.22 19.42
C SER A 124 -3.32 -49.33 20.46
N GLY A 125 -4.58 -49.31 20.03
CA GLY A 125 -5.73 -49.70 20.84
C GLY A 125 -6.69 -48.57 21.18
N GLY A 126 -7.90 -48.66 20.62
CA GLY A 126 -9.03 -47.77 20.90
C GLY A 126 -9.16 -46.66 19.87
N GLU A 127 -10.30 -46.63 19.17
CA GLU A 127 -10.64 -45.63 18.16
C GLU A 127 -10.67 -44.22 18.79
N CYS A 128 -9.58 -43.46 18.64
CA CYS A 128 -9.64 -42.01 18.75
C CYS A 128 -9.91 -41.44 17.35
N THR A 129 -11.15 -41.08 17.08
CA THR A 129 -11.50 -40.23 15.94
C THR A 129 -10.95 -38.82 16.22
N VAL A 130 -9.66 -38.60 15.95
CA VAL A 130 -9.14 -37.24 15.83
C VAL A 130 -9.78 -36.69 14.55
N GLY A 131 -10.69 -35.73 14.73
CA GLY A 131 -11.50 -35.17 13.64
C GLY A 131 -10.62 -34.80 12.45
N ALA A 132 -11.03 -35.22 11.25
CA ALA A 132 -10.29 -35.07 10.00
C ALA A 132 -9.87 -33.61 9.69
N GLU A 133 -10.46 -32.63 10.36
CA GLU A 133 -10.08 -31.22 10.29
C GLU A 133 -8.66 -30.93 10.82
N PHE A 134 -8.14 -31.75 11.75
CA PHE A 134 -6.81 -31.54 12.33
C PHE A 134 -5.67 -31.99 11.38
N LEU A 135 -5.95 -32.94 10.48
CA LEU A 135 -4.98 -33.46 9.50
C LEU A 135 -4.81 -32.53 8.29
N ALA A 136 -5.85 -31.77 7.92
CA ALA A 136 -5.81 -30.85 6.78
C ALA A 136 -4.87 -29.64 7.02
N ALA A 137 -4.69 -29.22 8.27
CA ALA A 137 -3.82 -28.10 8.62
C ALA A 137 -2.31 -28.46 8.65
N ALA A 138 -1.97 -29.75 8.69
CA ALA A 138 -0.60 -30.22 8.88
C ALA A 138 0.10 -30.70 7.59
N GLY A 139 -0.54 -30.63 6.42
CA GLY A 139 0.10 -30.98 5.14
C GLY A 139 0.59 -32.43 5.01
N GLY A 140 0.03 -33.37 5.81
CA GLY A 140 0.45 -34.76 5.88
C GLY A 140 -0.58 -35.74 5.30
N VAL A 141 -0.08 -36.69 4.52
CA VAL A 141 -0.78 -37.67 3.67
C VAL A 141 -1.83 -38.53 4.42
N GLY A 142 -2.92 -38.83 3.72
CA GLY A 142 -4.12 -39.47 4.23
C GLY A 142 -3.97 -40.86 4.86
N CYS A 143 -4.92 -41.16 5.73
CA CYS A 143 -5.06 -42.44 6.43
C CYS A 143 -5.43 -43.56 5.44
N VAL A 144 -4.53 -44.52 5.21
CA VAL A 144 -4.85 -45.76 4.49
C VAL A 144 -5.57 -46.70 5.47
N ARG A 145 -6.83 -47.02 5.16
CA ARG A 145 -7.60 -48.09 5.84
C ARG A 145 -6.91 -49.44 5.63
N GLY A 146 -6.27 -49.97 6.65
CA GLY A 146 -5.92 -51.38 6.73
C GLY A 146 -7.14 -52.18 7.18
N TYR A 147 -7.69 -52.99 6.29
CA TYR A 147 -8.67 -54.03 6.64
C TYR A 147 -7.89 -55.26 7.13
N TYR A 148 -8.25 -55.75 8.31
CA TYR A 148 -8.12 -57.17 8.66
C TYR A 148 -9.51 -57.67 9.03
#